data_AF-A0A2E1JFJ1-F1
#
_entry.id   AF-A0A2E1JFJ1-F1
#
_cell.length_a   1.000
_cell.length_b   1.000
_cell.length_c   1.000
_cell.angle_alpha   90.00
_cell.angle_beta   90.00
_cell.angle_gamma   90.00
#
_symmetry.space_group_name_H-M   'P 1'
#
loop_
_entity.id
_entity.type
_entity.pdbx_description
1 polymer ?
#
loop_
_entity_poly.entity_id
_entity_poly.type
_entity_poly.pdbx_seq_one_letter_code
_entity_poly.pdbx_strand_id
1 'polypeptide(L)' 'MINKYTILGTLGILIFSSGLCLFGEALIRKYQELDFFLIGTLSLVLINAGVCIMINSRKLSN' A
#
# COMPACT_ATOMS: atom_id res chain seq x y z
N MET A 1 10.67 -23.30 7.70
CA MET A 1 11.58 -22.15 7.89
C MET A 1 11.05 -21.00 7.03
N ILE A 2 10.61 -19.90 7.64
CA ILE A 2 10.06 -18.75 6.89
C ILE A 2 11.21 -17.99 6.24
N ASN A 3 11.16 -17.82 4.91
CA ASN A 3 12.17 -17.07 4.18
C ASN A 3 11.98 -15.56 4.42
N LYS A 4 13.09 -14.83 4.57
CA LYS A 4 13.12 -13.36 4.66
C LYS A 4 12.33 -12.69 3.53
N TYR A 5 12.38 -13.24 2.32
CA TYR A 5 11.67 -12.69 1.16
C TYR A 5 10.16 -12.92 1.21
N THR A 6 9.71 -14.00 1.87
CA THR A 6 8.28 -14.22 2.13
C THR A 6 7.75 -13.17 3.10
N ILE A 7 8.50 -12.84 4.16
CA ILE A 7 8.13 -11.78 5.11
C ILE A 7 8.07 -10.42 4.39
N LEU A 8 9.06 -10.13 3.54
CA LEU A 8 9.10 -8.88 2.77
C LEU A 8 7.91 -8.78 1.81
N GLY A 9 7.55 -9.88 1.14
CA GLY A 9 6.38 -9.96 0.28
C GLY A 9 5.07 -9.74 1.06
N THR A 10 4.91 -10.38 2.22
CA THR A 10 3.76 -10.17 3.11
C THR A 10 3.67 -8.72 3.59
N LEU A 11 4.81 -8.09 3.93
CA LEU A 11 4.86 -6.68 4.30
C LEU A 11 4.42 -5.77 3.15
N GLY A 12 4.86 -6.06 1.92
CA GLY A 12 4.42 -5.33 0.73
C GLY A 12 2.91 -5.42 0.52
N ILE A 13 2.31 -6.59 0.73
CA ILE A 13 0.85 -6.78 0.67
C ILE A 13 0.16 -5.95 1.75
N LEU A 14 0.62 -5.99 3.01
CA LEU A 14 0.04 -5.22 4.10
C LEU A 14 0.09 -3.71 3.83
N ILE A 15 1.22 -3.20 3.34
CA ILE A 15 1.39 -1.79 2.98
C ILE A 15 0.44 -1.43 1.83
N PHE A 16 0.38 -2.24 0.77
CA PHE A 16 -0.55 -2.03 -0.34
C PHE A 16 -2.01 -1.99 0.11
N SER A 17 -2.44 -2.97 0.91
CA SER A 17 -3.80 -3.03 1.46
C SER A 17 -4.13 -1.83 2.33
N SER A 18 -3.19 -1.38 3.18
CA SER A 18 -3.37 -0.16 3.99
C SER A 18 -3.55 1.09 3.13
N GLY A 19 -2.79 1.20 2.03
CA GLY A 19 -2.95 2.26 1.04
C GLY A 19 -4.33 2.22 0.39
N LEU A 20 -4.86 1.05 0.07
CA LEU A 20 -6.21 0.90 -0.49
C LEU A 20 -7.31 1.34 0.51
N CYS A 21 -7.15 1.04 1.80
CA CYS A 21 -8.07 1.51 2.84
C CYS A 21 -8.06 3.05 2.95
N LEU A 22 -6.87 3.65 2.97
CA LEU A 22 -6.71 5.12 3.00
C LEU A 22 -7.26 5.78 1.73
N PHE A 23 -7.15 5.12 0.58
CA PHE A 23 -7.74 5.59 -0.66
C PHE A 23 -9.28 5.61 -0.59
N GLY A 24 -9.89 4.57 0.00
CA GLY A 24 -11.32 4.52 0.26
C GLY A 24 -11.78 5.65 1.18
N GLU A 25 -11.06 5.91 2.26
CA GLU A 25 -11.32 7.04 3.16
C GLU A 25 -11.19 8.38 2.44
N ALA A 26 -10.16 8.55 1.60
CA ALA A 26 -9.99 9.75 0.78
C ALA A 26 -11.18 9.97 -0.18
N LEU A 27 -11.70 8.89 -0.78
CA LEU A 27 -12.85 8.94 -1.66
C LEU A 27 -14.13 9.34 -0.92
N ILE A 28 -14.37 8.78 0.27
CA ILE A 28 -15.51 9.13 1.12
C ILE A 28 -15.43 10.60 1.55
N ARG A 29 -14.26 11.06 1.99
CA ARG A 29 -14.05 12.48 2.35
C ARG A 29 -14.29 13.42 1.18
N LYS A 30 -13.79 13.07 -0.01
CA LYS A 30 -14.07 13.83 -1.23
C LYS A 30 -15.56 13.93 -1.50
N TYR A 31 -16.29 12.83 -1.33
CA TYR A 31 -17.74 12.79 -1.52
C TYR A 31 -18.49 13.64 -0.48
N GLN A 32 -17.97 13.71 0.75
CA GLN A 32 -18.52 14.53 1.84
C GLN A 32 -18.03 15.99 1.81
N GLU A 33 -17.33 16.42 0.76
CA GLU A 33 -16.74 17.76 0.63
C GLU A 33 -15.76 18.12 1.77
N LEU A 34 -15.12 17.10 2.36
CA LEU A 34 -14.07 17.24 3.37
C LEU A 34 -12.68 17.22 2.73
N ASP A 35 -11.67 17.68 3.48
CA ASP A 35 -10.27 17.63 3.05
C ASP A 35 -9.81 16.19 2.79
N PHE A 36 -9.52 15.89 1.53
CA PHE A 36 -9.11 14.55 1.08
C PHE A 36 -7.69 14.53 0.47
N PHE A 37 -7.10 15.69 0.17
CA PHE A 37 -5.87 15.77 -0.63
C PHE A 37 -4.70 15.05 0.05
N LEU A 38 -4.46 15.31 1.34
CA LEU A 38 -3.34 14.72 2.07
C LEU A 38 -3.50 13.20 2.21
N ILE A 39 -4.69 12.74 2.61
CA ILE A 39 -4.98 11.32 2.83
C ILE A 39 -4.99 10.53 1.52
N GLY A 40 -5.48 11.15 0.43
CA GLY A 40 -5.39 10.60 -0.92
C GLY A 40 -3.95 10.53 -1.42
N THR A 41 -3.13 11.54 -1.17
CA THR A 41 -1.70 11.51 -1.53
C THR A 41 -0.97 10.41 -0.77
N LEU A 42 -1.20 10.31 0.56
CA LEU A 42 -0.63 9.25 1.38
C LEU A 42 -1.05 7.86 0.90
N SER A 43 -2.32 7.69 0.49
CA SER A 43 -2.81 6.43 -0.07
C SER A 43 -2.03 6.02 -1.32
N LEU A 44 -1.74 6.96 -2.23
CA LEU A 44 -0.97 6.70 -3.44
C LEU A 44 0.48 6.30 -3.11
N VAL A 45 1.10 6.97 -2.13
CA VAL A 45 2.45 6.63 -1.67
C VAL A 45 2.49 5.19 -1.15
N LEU A 46 1.54 4.79 -0.30
CA LEU A 46 1.49 3.45 0.26
C LEU A 46 1.18 2.38 -0.80
N ILE A 47 0.24 2.64 -1.72
CA ILE A 47 -0.07 1.72 -2.81
C ILE A 47 1.19 1.48 -3.66
N ASN A 48 1.89 2.53 -4.09
CA ASN A 48 3.08 2.40 -4.92
C ASN A 48 4.24 1.75 -4.18
N ALA A 49 4.46 2.10 -2.91
CA ALA A 49 5.48 1.48 -2.08
C ALA A 49 5.21 -0.02 -1.86
N GLY A 50 3.96 -0.39 -1.54
CA GLY A 50 3.54 -1.78 -1.36
C GLY A 50 3.75 -2.62 -2.61
N VAL A 51 3.33 -2.12 -3.78
CA VAL A 51 3.55 -2.79 -5.08
C VAL A 51 5.05 -2.98 -5.37
N CYS A 52 5.86 -1.95 -5.15
CA CYS A 52 7.31 -2.02 -5.35
C CYS A 52 7.95 -3.11 -4.46
N ILE A 53 7.56 -3.17 -3.18
CA ILE A 53 8.05 -4.19 -2.23
C ILE A 53 7.60 -5.59 -2.66
N MET A 54 6.35 -5.76 -3.08
CA MET A 54 5.82 -7.05 -3.56
C MET A 54 6.60 -7.59 -4.77
N ILE A 55 6.85 -6.74 -5.77
CA ILE A 55 7.56 -7.13 -7.00
C ILE A 55 9.03 -7.46 -6.69
N ASN A 56 9.71 -6.63 -5.90
CA ASN A 56 11.11 -6.87 -5.54
C ASN A 56 11.30 -8.14 -4.69
N SER A 57 10.35 -8.44 -3.81
CA SER A 57 10.37 -9.66 -2.99
C SER A 57 10.33 -10.93 -3.85
N ARG A 58 9.57 -10.90 -4.96
CA ARG A 58 9.54 -12.00 -5.93
C ARG A 58 10.85 -12.13 -6.70
N LYS A 59 11.42 -11.01 -7.16
CA LYS A 59 12.69 -10.99 -7.90
C LYS A 59 13.85 -11.52 -7.06
N LEU A 60 13.89 -11.21 -5.78
CA LEU A 60 14.99 -11.59 -4.89
C LEU A 60 14.88 -13.03 -4.34
N SER A 61 13.70 -13.64 -4.45
CA SER A 61 13.46 -15.04 -4.07
C SER A 61 13.80 -16.05 -5.18
N ASN A 62 14.11 -15.58 -6.38
CA ASN A 62 14.39 -16.38 -7.58
C ASN A 62 15.86 -16.19 -7.97
#